data_AF-A0A8S1DVS9-F1
#
_entry.id   AF-A0A8S1DVS9-F1
#
_cell.length_a   1.000
_cell.length_b   1.000
_cell.length_c   1.000
_cell.angle_alpha   90.00
_cell.angle_beta   90.00
_cell.angle_gamma   90.00
#
_symmetry.space_group_name_H-M   'P 1'
#
loop_
_entity.id
_entity.type
_entity.pdbx_description
1 polymer ?
#
loop_
_entity_poly.entity_id
_entity_poly.type
_entity_poly.pdbx_seq_one_letter_code
_entity_poly.pdbx_strand_id
1 'polypeptide(L)'
;MIVLGLLLLCLSSQANAEVFPDDDDDSCHIQVKIIKDMVSKCGERSSSSEANFSAKTLEFVLKAVRESNGNEIQKFHSELKKELQENIGTISKMVSDISMNLEATRRDLNDLKSSSIRNSEKDTSHCPSDVSNLTVLPNGKKYLFSNETRVTWYEAKVLCEMQKLHLASPKTQQDLTTVHRKARELTFVPWWLSASDARSNPGQFFWHDGTSLSTNSLLWSEGEPSDYGQGNEACVWIRSNASDKLEGSKCSSYYHYICELPAACMSHK
;
A
#
# COMPACT_ATOMS: atom_id res chain seq x y z
N MET A 1 -17.23 67.83 15.57
CA MET A 1 -17.47 67.39 14.18
C MET A 1 -16.49 67.99 13.17
N ILE A 2 -16.09 69.26 13.28
CA ILE A 2 -15.13 69.89 12.35
C ILE A 2 -13.73 69.22 12.38
N VAL A 3 -13.30 68.75 13.56
CA VAL A 3 -11.98 68.12 13.76
C VAL A 3 -11.92 66.68 13.20
N LEU A 4 -12.99 65.88 13.34
CA LEU A 4 -13.09 64.57 12.69
C LEU A 4 -13.06 64.70 11.16
N GLY A 5 -13.70 65.76 10.64
CA GLY A 5 -13.69 66.10 9.22
C GLY A 5 -12.30 66.50 8.71
N LEU A 6 -11.53 67.28 9.48
CA LEU A 6 -10.17 67.68 9.10
C LEU A 6 -9.16 66.50 9.17
N LEU A 7 -9.33 65.59 10.14
CA LEU A 7 -8.51 64.38 10.23
C LEU A 7 -8.81 63.41 9.09
N LEU A 8 -10.09 63.18 8.78
CA LEU A 8 -10.52 62.38 7.64
C LEU A 8 -10.04 62.97 6.32
N LEU A 9 -10.08 64.31 6.16
CA LEU A 9 -9.55 65.01 4.98
C LEU A 9 -8.03 64.83 4.83
N CYS A 10 -7.28 64.88 5.94
CA CYS A 10 -5.83 64.71 5.91
C CYS A 10 -5.42 63.25 5.62
N LEU A 11 -6.15 62.28 6.18
CA LEU A 11 -5.97 60.85 5.89
C LEU A 11 -6.36 60.52 4.44
N SER A 12 -7.47 61.08 3.93
CA SER A 12 -7.88 60.88 2.53
C SER A 12 -6.91 61.53 1.52
N SER A 13 -6.24 62.61 1.93
CA SER A 13 -5.21 63.28 1.11
C SER A 13 -3.94 62.44 0.99
N GLN A 14 -3.63 61.58 1.96
CA GLN A 14 -2.44 60.74 1.96
C GLN A 14 -2.71 59.33 1.40
N ALA A 15 -3.96 58.85 1.47
CA ALA A 15 -4.38 57.56 0.93
C ALA A 15 -4.26 57.45 -0.61
N ASN A 16 -4.21 58.57 -1.34
CA ASN A 16 -4.15 58.57 -2.80
C ASN A 16 -2.76 58.29 -3.42
N ALA A 17 -1.75 57.95 -2.62
CA ALA A 17 -0.37 57.80 -3.10
C ALA A 17 0.25 56.40 -2.96
N GLU A 18 -0.41 55.43 -2.31
CA GLU A 18 0.17 54.09 -2.12
C GLU A 18 -0.84 52.99 -2.46
N VAL A 19 -0.44 52.12 -3.39
CA VAL A 19 -1.16 50.90 -3.75
C VAL A 19 -0.98 49.90 -2.60
N PHE A 20 -2.07 49.53 -1.92
CA PHE A 20 -2.07 48.53 -0.87
C PHE A 20 -1.86 47.12 -1.48
N PRO A 21 -0.88 46.32 -1.01
CA PRO A 21 -0.73 44.94 -1.45
C PRO A 21 -1.65 43.99 -0.67
N ASP A 22 -2.23 43.04 -1.42
CA ASP A 22 -3.15 42.00 -0.95
C ASP A 22 -2.52 41.00 0.04
N ASP A 23 -3.31 40.64 1.05
CA ASP A 23 -3.36 39.41 1.86
C ASP A 23 -2.10 38.54 2.02
N ASP A 24 -1.13 39.02 2.81
CA ASP A 24 -0.15 38.17 3.53
C ASP A 24 0.08 38.73 4.95
N ASP A 25 0.57 37.91 5.89
CA ASP A 25 0.75 38.24 7.33
C ASP A 25 1.64 39.49 7.55
N ASP A 26 2.51 39.81 6.58
CA ASP A 26 3.31 41.05 6.55
C ASP A 26 2.48 42.30 6.20
N SER A 27 1.35 42.17 5.49
CA SER A 27 0.47 43.26 5.06
C SER A 27 -0.19 43.95 6.27
N CYS A 28 -0.59 43.20 7.30
CA CYS A 28 -1.16 43.79 8.52
C CYS A 28 -0.11 44.61 9.30
N HIS A 29 1.13 44.11 9.38
CA HIS A 29 2.23 44.83 10.01
C HIS A 29 2.60 46.12 9.24
N ILE A 30 2.55 46.07 7.91
CA ILE A 30 2.79 47.22 7.01
C ILE A 30 1.65 48.24 7.14
N GLN A 31 0.38 47.82 7.11
CA GLN A 31 -0.78 48.70 7.24
C GLN A 31 -0.80 49.43 8.59
N VAL A 32 -0.45 48.77 9.69
CA VAL A 32 -0.38 49.43 11.01
C VAL A 32 0.79 50.42 11.08
N LYS A 33 1.91 50.15 10.39
CA LYS A 33 3.03 51.10 10.30
C LYS A 33 2.63 52.36 9.52
N ILE A 34 1.92 52.21 8.41
CA ILE A 34 1.40 53.32 7.60
C ILE A 34 0.42 54.17 8.43
N ILE A 35 -0.52 53.55 9.14
CA ILE A 35 -1.48 54.27 9.99
C ILE A 35 -0.77 55.04 11.11
N LYS A 36 0.27 54.46 11.73
CA LYS A 36 1.07 55.16 12.76
C LYS A 36 1.80 56.38 12.22
N ASP A 37 2.40 56.27 11.03
CA ASP A 37 3.09 57.39 10.38
C ASP A 37 2.10 58.50 9.98
N MET A 38 0.90 58.14 9.51
CA MET A 38 -0.17 59.08 9.19
C MET A 38 -0.67 59.84 10.43
N VAL A 39 -0.85 59.14 11.55
CA VAL A 39 -1.26 59.73 12.83
C VAL A 39 -0.17 60.64 13.40
N SER A 40 1.10 60.24 13.34
CA SER A 40 2.24 61.07 13.78
C SER A 40 2.34 62.36 12.96
N LYS A 41 2.22 62.26 11.63
CA LYS A 41 2.25 63.43 10.73
C LYS A 41 1.06 64.38 10.93
N CYS A 42 -0.11 63.88 11.34
CA CYS A 42 -1.25 64.73 11.70
C CYS A 42 -1.05 65.47 13.02
N GLY A 43 -0.45 64.81 14.04
CA GLY A 43 -0.16 65.43 15.34
C GLY A 43 0.82 66.59 15.27
N GLU A 44 1.78 66.54 14.34
CA GLU A 44 2.76 67.62 14.12
C GLU A 44 2.15 68.87 13.44
N ARG A 45 0.98 68.75 12.77
CA ARG A 45 0.34 69.85 12.02
C ARG A 45 -0.76 70.59 12.77
N SER A 46 -1.23 70.12 13.93
CA SER A 46 -2.32 70.78 14.69
C SER A 46 -1.84 71.32 16.04
N SER A 47 -1.95 72.64 16.26
CA SER A 47 -1.60 73.30 17.53
C SER A 47 -2.70 73.28 18.61
N SER A 48 -3.72 72.41 18.49
CA SER A 48 -4.83 72.33 19.45
C SER A 48 -4.66 71.20 20.47
N SER A 49 -4.88 71.49 21.75
CA SER A 49 -4.77 70.53 22.88
C SER A 49 -5.73 69.33 22.77
N GLU A 50 -6.87 69.51 22.11
CA GLU A 50 -7.90 68.47 21.91
C GLU A 50 -7.52 67.42 20.85
N ALA A 51 -6.78 67.81 19.80
CA ALA A 51 -6.27 66.88 18.79
C ALA A 51 -5.18 65.96 19.38
N ASN A 52 -4.32 66.53 20.24
CA ASN A 52 -3.31 65.77 20.99
C ASN A 52 -3.94 64.79 22.01
N PHE A 53 -5.06 65.15 22.65
CA PHE A 53 -5.77 64.25 23.56
C PHE A 53 -6.41 63.06 22.81
N SER A 54 -7.00 63.33 21.65
CA SER A 54 -7.63 62.31 20.80
C SER A 54 -6.59 61.32 20.22
N ALA A 55 -5.42 61.81 19.79
CA ALA A 55 -4.32 60.97 19.32
C ALA A 55 -3.74 60.08 20.43
N LYS A 56 -3.56 60.60 21.65
CA LYS A 56 -3.12 59.82 22.81
C LYS A 56 -4.13 58.75 23.23
N THR A 57 -5.42 59.07 23.14
CA THR A 57 -6.49 58.11 23.43
C THR A 57 -6.50 56.98 22.41
N LEU A 58 -6.32 57.29 21.12
CA LEU A 58 -6.25 56.29 20.06
C LEU A 58 -5.01 55.39 20.18
N GLU A 59 -3.84 55.95 20.50
CA GLU A 59 -2.62 55.16 20.79
C GLU A 59 -2.82 54.24 21.99
N PHE A 60 -3.51 54.70 23.04
CA PHE A 60 -3.81 53.87 24.20
C PHE A 60 -4.76 52.71 23.86
N VAL A 61 -5.82 52.97 23.09
CA VAL A 61 -6.76 51.94 22.63
C VAL A 61 -6.08 50.96 21.67
N LEU A 62 -5.26 51.44 20.73
CA LEU A 62 -4.48 50.60 19.81
C LEU A 62 -3.47 49.73 20.55
N LYS A 63 -2.81 50.28 21.57
CA LYS A 63 -1.90 49.53 22.44
C LYS A 63 -2.67 48.45 23.21
N ALA A 64 -3.80 48.80 23.82
CA ALA A 64 -4.63 47.85 24.57
C ALA A 64 -5.19 46.73 23.68
N VAL A 65 -5.68 47.05 22.47
CA VAL A 65 -6.18 46.07 21.50
C VAL A 65 -5.05 45.15 21.00
N ARG A 66 -3.87 45.72 20.69
CA ARG A 66 -2.70 44.94 20.26
C ARG A 66 -2.19 44.01 21.36
N GLU A 67 -2.17 44.47 22.61
CA GLU A 67 -1.75 43.66 23.76
C GLU A 67 -2.78 42.57 24.09
N SER A 68 -4.07 42.88 24.01
CA SER A 68 -5.16 41.91 24.25
C SER A 68 -5.17 40.79 23.19
N ASN A 69 -5.12 41.12 21.90
CA ASN A 69 -5.09 40.12 20.83
C ASN A 69 -3.75 39.38 20.77
N GLY A 70 -2.63 40.07 20.98
CA GLY A 70 -1.30 39.48 20.90
C GLY A 70 -1.07 38.41 21.97
N ASN A 71 -1.51 38.65 23.20
CA ASN A 71 -1.29 37.71 24.31
C ASN A 71 -2.11 36.42 24.15
N GLU A 72 -3.37 36.50 23.70
CA GLU A 72 -4.20 35.32 23.47
C GLU A 72 -3.68 34.48 22.28
N ILE A 73 -3.28 35.13 21.18
CA ILE A 73 -2.70 34.44 20.02
C ILE A 73 -1.36 33.78 20.38
N GLN A 74 -0.49 34.46 21.13
CA GLN A 74 0.78 33.88 21.58
C GLN A 74 0.58 32.69 22.51
N LYS A 75 -0.42 32.76 23.40
CA LYS A 75 -0.80 31.64 24.26
C LYS A 75 -1.28 30.45 23.44
N PHE A 76 -2.22 30.66 22.52
CA PHE A 76 -2.73 29.60 21.64
C PHE A 76 -1.63 28.98 20.77
N HIS A 77 -0.74 29.80 20.21
CA HIS A 77 0.42 29.34 19.45
C HIS A 77 1.38 28.49 20.32
N SER A 78 1.58 28.87 21.59
CA SER A 78 2.41 28.10 22.53
C SER A 78 1.79 26.74 22.88
N GLU A 79 0.47 26.68 23.05
CA GLU A 79 -0.27 25.45 23.32
C GLU A 79 -0.23 24.51 22.12
N LEU A 80 -0.50 25.03 20.92
CA LEU A 80 -0.42 24.28 19.67
C LEU A 80 0.99 23.74 19.40
N LYS A 81 2.03 24.56 19.67
CA LYS A 81 3.43 24.13 19.52
C LYS A 81 3.77 23.00 20.48
N LYS A 82 3.27 23.05 21.71
CA LYS A 82 3.49 21.99 22.72
C LYS A 82 2.85 20.69 22.28
N GLU A 83 1.59 20.72 21.87
CA GLU A 83 0.86 19.55 21.38
C GLU A 83 1.52 18.94 20.14
N LEU A 84 1.97 19.81 19.20
CA LEU A 84 2.72 19.37 18.03
C LEU A 84 4.03 18.66 18.41
N GLN A 85 4.76 19.18 19.40
CA GLN A 85 6.00 18.56 19.88
C GLN A 85 5.76 17.22 20.57
N GLU A 86 4.69 17.10 21.36
CA GLU A 86 4.29 15.83 22.00
C GLU A 86 3.90 14.77 20.97
N ASN A 87 3.16 15.17 19.93
CA ASN A 87 2.80 14.29 18.83
C ASN A 87 4.02 13.82 18.02
N ILE A 88 4.94 14.74 17.70
CA ILE A 88 6.21 14.38 17.03
C ILE A 88 7.01 13.38 17.86
N GLY A 89 7.10 13.60 19.18
CA GLY A 89 7.77 12.67 20.09
C GLY A 89 7.15 11.27 20.09
N THR A 90 5.81 11.22 20.12
CA THR A 90 5.05 9.96 20.09
C THR A 90 5.26 9.22 18.77
N ILE A 91 5.18 9.92 17.64
CA ILE A 91 5.40 9.35 16.30
C ILE A 91 6.84 8.84 16.17
N SER A 92 7.83 9.62 16.62
CA SER A 92 9.24 9.22 16.59
C SER A 92 9.49 7.93 17.36
N LYS A 93 8.84 7.78 18.52
CA LYS A 93 8.90 6.55 19.31
C LYS A 93 8.27 5.37 18.58
N MET A 94 7.06 5.54 18.04
CA MET A 94 6.38 4.50 17.26
C MET A 94 7.22 4.05 16.05
N VAL A 95 7.84 4.98 15.33
CA VAL A 95 8.72 4.67 14.18
C VAL A 95 9.93 3.85 14.63
N SER A 96 10.55 4.19 15.76
CA SER A 96 11.65 3.41 16.34
C SER A 96 11.20 1.99 16.71
N ASP A 97 10.05 1.84 17.35
CA ASP A 97 9.51 0.54 17.75
C ASP A 97 9.20 -0.34 16.53
N ILE A 98 8.58 0.23 15.49
CA ILE A 98 8.32 -0.46 14.21
C ILE A 98 9.64 -0.89 13.56
N SER A 99 10.65 -0.01 13.54
CA SER A 99 11.96 -0.31 12.96
C SER A 99 12.64 -1.48 13.68
N MET A 100 12.62 -1.50 15.01
CA MET A 100 13.16 -2.61 15.80
C MET A 100 12.43 -3.93 15.52
N ASN A 101 11.09 -3.89 15.46
CA ASN A 101 10.28 -5.07 15.18
C ASN A 101 10.50 -5.60 13.76
N LEU A 102 10.67 -4.71 12.78
CA LEU A 102 10.98 -5.08 11.40
C LEU A 102 12.34 -5.80 11.31
N GLU A 103 13.36 -5.28 11.98
CA GLU A 103 14.68 -5.90 12.01
C GLU A 103 14.72 -7.22 12.80
N ALA A 104 13.89 -7.36 13.84
CA ALA A 104 13.71 -8.63 14.54
C ALA A 104 13.06 -9.67 13.61
N THR A 105 11.94 -9.31 12.97
CA THR A 105 11.22 -10.19 12.02
C THR A 105 12.12 -10.61 10.85
N ARG A 106 12.95 -9.69 10.34
CA ARG A 106 13.92 -9.98 9.27
C ARG A 106 14.97 -11.00 9.69
N ARG A 107 15.46 -10.92 10.94
CA ARG A 107 16.41 -11.88 11.50
C ARG A 107 15.76 -13.26 11.62
N ASP A 108 14.55 -13.33 12.18
CA ASP A 108 13.81 -14.58 12.31
C ASP A 108 13.56 -15.23 10.93
N LEU A 109 13.22 -14.43 9.92
CA LEU A 109 13.06 -14.91 8.54
C LEU A 109 14.37 -15.48 7.97
N ASN A 110 15.50 -14.81 8.21
CA ASN A 110 16.81 -15.30 7.75
C ASN A 110 17.21 -16.58 8.47
N ASP A 111 16.91 -16.70 9.77
CA ASP A 111 17.19 -17.89 10.56
C ASP A 111 16.33 -19.07 10.08
N LEU A 112 15.03 -18.86 9.85
CA LEU A 112 14.13 -19.84 9.22
C LEU A 112 14.58 -20.23 7.81
N LYS A 113 15.05 -19.27 7.02
CA LYS A 113 15.61 -19.56 5.68
C LYS A 113 16.90 -20.38 5.79
N SER A 114 17.78 -20.06 6.73
CA SER A 114 19.04 -20.77 6.93
C SER A 114 18.83 -22.19 7.45
N SER A 115 17.84 -22.41 8.32
CA SER A 115 17.46 -23.75 8.79
C SER A 115 16.79 -24.55 7.68
N SER A 116 15.94 -23.92 6.85
CA SER A 116 15.36 -24.55 5.66
C SER A 116 16.41 -24.93 4.61
N ILE A 117 17.43 -24.09 4.38
CA ILE A 117 18.51 -24.36 3.41
C ILE A 117 19.49 -25.44 3.94
N ARG A 118 19.83 -25.42 5.23
CA ARG A 118 20.67 -26.48 5.83
C ARG A 118 20.01 -27.86 5.80
N ASN A 119 18.68 -27.92 5.82
CA ASN A 119 17.93 -29.17 5.69
C ASN A 119 17.69 -29.58 4.23
N SER A 120 17.82 -28.67 3.24
CA SER A 120 17.49 -28.98 1.84
C SER A 120 18.54 -29.77 1.07
N GLU A 121 19.77 -29.92 1.57
CA GLU A 121 20.84 -30.65 0.84
C GLU A 121 20.96 -32.13 1.22
N LYS A 122 20.20 -32.64 2.21
CA LYS A 122 20.27 -34.07 2.58
C LYS A 122 19.07 -34.65 3.32
N ASP A 123 17.92 -33.96 3.37
CA ASP A 123 16.78 -34.45 4.14
C ASP A 123 15.79 -35.25 3.29
N THR A 124 15.93 -36.58 3.33
CA THR A 124 14.98 -37.54 2.76
C THR A 124 13.64 -37.55 3.50
N SER A 125 13.49 -36.83 4.62
CA SER A 125 12.23 -36.72 5.35
C SER A 125 11.14 -35.98 4.56
N HIS A 126 11.51 -35.15 3.57
CA HIS A 126 10.55 -34.35 2.81
C HIS A 126 10.03 -35.03 1.53
N CYS A 127 10.51 -36.24 1.21
CA CYS A 127 9.97 -37.03 0.11
C CYS A 127 8.95 -38.07 0.63
N PRO A 128 7.90 -38.36 -0.15
CA PRO A 128 6.99 -39.45 0.17
C PRO A 128 7.73 -40.78 0.17
N SER A 129 7.52 -41.57 1.24
CA SER A 129 8.16 -42.89 1.40
C SER A 129 7.56 -43.95 0.50
N ASP A 130 6.31 -43.77 0.08
CA ASP A 130 5.63 -44.61 -0.90
C ASP A 130 5.15 -43.72 -2.06
N VAL A 131 5.52 -44.13 -3.28
CA VAL A 131 5.17 -43.46 -4.54
C VAL A 131 4.47 -44.42 -5.50
N SER A 132 4.04 -45.58 -5.02
CA SER A 132 3.42 -46.65 -5.83
C SER A 132 2.05 -46.25 -6.39
N ASN A 133 1.33 -45.37 -5.70
CA ASN A 133 0.04 -44.83 -6.12
C ASN A 133 0.16 -43.68 -7.14
N LEU A 134 1.37 -43.24 -7.48
CA LEU A 134 1.58 -42.16 -8.43
C LEU A 134 1.58 -42.68 -9.88
N THR A 135 0.87 -41.98 -10.75
CA THR A 135 0.89 -42.22 -12.19
C THR A 135 2.15 -41.60 -12.81
N VAL A 136 2.97 -42.43 -13.45
CA VAL A 136 4.08 -41.95 -14.29
C VAL A 136 3.52 -41.53 -15.65
N LEU A 137 3.78 -40.29 -16.06
CA LEU A 137 3.37 -39.79 -17.36
C LEU A 137 4.54 -39.82 -18.37
N PRO A 138 4.28 -39.74 -19.69
CA PRO A 138 5.31 -39.76 -20.75
C PRO A 138 6.46 -38.75 -20.60
N ASN A 139 6.26 -37.67 -19.84
CA ASN A 139 7.31 -36.70 -19.51
C ASN A 139 8.27 -37.17 -18.39
N GLY A 140 8.11 -38.40 -17.90
CA GLY A 140 8.93 -39.00 -16.84
C GLY A 140 8.57 -38.54 -15.43
N LYS A 141 7.65 -37.59 -15.28
CA LYS A 141 7.18 -37.06 -13.99
C LYS A 141 6.08 -37.95 -13.41
N LYS A 142 5.91 -37.86 -12.08
CA LYS A 142 4.94 -38.65 -11.31
C LYS A 142 3.86 -37.75 -10.75
N TYR A 143 2.61 -38.15 -10.91
CA TYR A 143 1.44 -37.37 -10.53
C TYR A 143 0.41 -38.20 -9.76
N LEU A 144 -0.33 -37.55 -8.87
CA LEU A 144 -1.54 -38.09 -8.25
C LEU A 144 -2.73 -37.31 -8.80
N PHE A 145 -3.71 -38.00 -9.36
CA PHE A 145 -4.96 -37.40 -9.85
C PHE A 145 -6.09 -37.71 -8.87
N SER A 146 -6.46 -36.74 -8.05
CA SER A 146 -7.52 -36.90 -7.04
C SER A 146 -8.87 -36.43 -7.57
N ASN A 147 -9.74 -37.37 -7.97
CA ASN A 147 -11.06 -37.10 -8.54
C ASN A 147 -12.26 -37.56 -7.69
N GLU A 148 -12.04 -38.01 -6.44
CA GLU A 148 -13.13 -38.48 -5.58
C GLU A 148 -13.94 -37.32 -4.98
N THR A 149 -13.26 -36.26 -4.58
CA THR A 149 -13.86 -35.06 -3.98
C THR A 149 -13.44 -33.81 -4.74
N ARG A 150 -14.27 -32.78 -4.67
CA ARG A 150 -13.98 -31.46 -5.21
C ARG A 150 -13.70 -30.52 -4.04
N VAL A 151 -12.64 -29.75 -4.15
CA VAL A 151 -12.12 -28.91 -3.07
C VAL A 151 -11.71 -27.55 -3.63
N THR A 152 -11.56 -26.58 -2.74
CA THR A 152 -10.96 -25.28 -3.05
C THR A 152 -9.48 -25.43 -3.42
N TRP A 153 -8.92 -24.41 -4.07
CA TRP A 153 -7.51 -24.43 -4.44
C TRP A 153 -6.59 -24.53 -3.21
N TYR A 154 -6.94 -23.84 -2.12
CA TYR A 154 -6.17 -23.87 -0.87
C TYR A 154 -6.21 -25.24 -0.21
N GLU A 155 -7.38 -25.88 -0.17
CA GLU A 155 -7.52 -27.26 0.32
C GLU A 155 -6.72 -28.24 -0.55
N ALA A 156 -6.81 -28.11 -1.88
CA ALA A 156 -6.04 -28.95 -2.80
C ALA A 156 -4.53 -28.84 -2.57
N LYS A 157 -4.03 -27.61 -2.36
CA LYS A 157 -2.63 -27.36 -2.01
C LYS A 157 -2.23 -28.12 -0.73
N VAL A 158 -3.00 -27.96 0.34
CA VAL A 158 -2.75 -28.62 1.62
C VAL A 158 -2.80 -30.14 1.49
N LEU A 159 -3.77 -30.68 0.74
CA LEU A 159 -3.93 -32.13 0.54
C LEU A 159 -2.76 -32.76 -0.23
N CYS A 160 -2.19 -32.05 -1.21
CA CYS A 160 -0.95 -32.48 -1.86
C CYS A 160 0.23 -32.44 -0.88
N GLU A 161 0.37 -31.34 -0.12
CA GLU A 161 1.48 -31.13 0.83
C GLU A 161 1.47 -32.15 1.99
N MET A 162 0.29 -32.57 2.46
CA MET A 162 0.15 -33.65 3.45
C MET A 162 0.72 -34.99 2.96
N GLN A 163 0.75 -35.20 1.65
CA GLN A 163 1.35 -36.37 1.00
C GLN A 163 2.80 -36.12 0.55
N LYS A 164 3.41 -35.01 0.98
CA LYS A 164 4.76 -34.58 0.54
C LYS A 164 4.85 -34.41 -0.98
N LEU A 165 3.74 -34.03 -1.60
CA LEU A 165 3.62 -33.62 -2.99
C LEU A 165 3.34 -32.11 -3.02
N HIS A 166 3.25 -31.53 -4.21
CA HIS A 166 2.71 -30.19 -4.41
C HIS A 166 1.66 -30.23 -5.53
N LEU A 167 0.79 -29.22 -5.63
CA LEU A 167 -0.06 -29.08 -6.82
C LEU A 167 0.81 -29.07 -8.09
N ALA A 168 0.35 -29.70 -9.17
CA ALA A 168 1.14 -29.86 -10.38
C ALA A 168 1.54 -28.52 -11.02
N SER A 169 2.76 -28.45 -11.56
CA SER A 169 3.33 -27.30 -12.27
C SER A 169 3.75 -27.68 -13.70
N PRO A 170 2.80 -27.88 -14.63
CA PRO A 170 3.13 -28.11 -16.04
C PRO A 170 3.61 -26.81 -16.69
N LYS A 171 4.92 -26.54 -16.61
CA LYS A 171 5.54 -25.27 -17.07
C LYS A 171 5.83 -25.20 -18.56
N THR A 172 5.61 -26.29 -19.30
CA THR A 172 5.81 -26.38 -20.74
C THR A 172 4.54 -26.87 -21.41
N GLN A 173 4.34 -26.55 -22.70
CA GLN A 173 3.15 -27.02 -23.42
C GLN A 173 3.11 -28.55 -23.44
N GLN A 174 4.26 -29.22 -23.62
CA GLN A 174 4.34 -30.68 -23.60
C GLN A 174 3.88 -31.28 -22.25
N ASP A 175 4.33 -30.71 -21.13
CA ASP A 175 3.88 -31.14 -19.80
C ASP A 175 2.37 -30.93 -19.63
N LEU A 176 1.88 -29.77 -20.04
CA LEU A 176 0.47 -29.40 -19.93
C LEU A 176 -0.43 -30.33 -20.76
N THR A 177 -0.08 -30.58 -22.02
CA THR A 177 -0.78 -31.54 -22.89
C THR A 177 -0.80 -32.94 -22.28
N THR A 178 0.31 -33.36 -21.68
CA THR A 178 0.44 -34.70 -21.10
C THR A 178 -0.45 -34.87 -19.88
N VAL A 179 -0.45 -33.88 -18.98
CA VAL A 179 -1.31 -33.84 -17.78
C VAL A 179 -2.78 -33.74 -18.19
N HIS A 180 -3.10 -32.85 -19.14
CA HIS A 180 -4.45 -32.62 -19.63
C HIS A 180 -5.07 -33.87 -20.26
N ARG A 181 -4.33 -34.58 -21.12
CA ARG A 181 -4.79 -35.85 -21.70
C ARG A 181 -5.19 -36.84 -20.62
N LYS A 182 -4.37 -36.97 -19.56
CA LYS A 182 -4.69 -37.89 -18.46
C LYS A 182 -5.89 -37.42 -17.65
N ALA A 183 -5.99 -36.13 -17.36
CA ALA A 183 -7.13 -35.54 -16.64
C ALA A 183 -8.46 -35.79 -17.39
N ARG A 184 -8.45 -35.65 -18.73
CA ARG A 184 -9.60 -35.89 -19.60
C ARG A 184 -10.06 -37.35 -19.60
N GLU A 185 -9.15 -38.32 -19.49
CA GLU A 185 -9.50 -39.75 -19.39
C GLU A 185 -10.27 -40.07 -18.10
N LEU A 186 -10.09 -39.28 -17.04
CA LEU A 186 -10.64 -39.57 -15.72
C LEU A 186 -12.01 -38.91 -15.47
N THR A 187 -12.21 -37.68 -15.94
CA THR A 187 -13.44 -36.91 -15.71
C THR A 187 -13.48 -35.67 -16.60
N PHE A 188 -14.69 -35.17 -16.86
CA PHE A 188 -14.91 -33.87 -17.52
C PHE A 188 -14.95 -32.69 -16.54
N VAL A 189 -14.91 -32.97 -15.23
CA VAL A 189 -14.79 -31.92 -14.21
C VAL A 189 -13.38 -31.31 -14.28
N PRO A 190 -13.26 -29.98 -14.13
CA PRO A 190 -11.96 -29.30 -14.17
C PRO A 190 -11.02 -29.60 -12.99
N TRP A 191 -9.75 -29.23 -13.16
CA TRP A 191 -8.66 -29.60 -12.25
C TRP A 191 -7.77 -28.42 -11.85
N TRP A 192 -7.49 -28.30 -10.55
CA TRP A 192 -6.54 -27.32 -10.02
C TRP A 192 -5.09 -27.65 -10.36
N LEU A 193 -4.32 -26.59 -10.63
CA LEU A 193 -2.86 -26.60 -10.77
C LEU A 193 -2.24 -25.59 -9.79
N SER A 194 -0.92 -25.61 -9.64
CA SER A 194 -0.23 -24.82 -8.61
C SER A 194 -0.06 -23.33 -8.88
N ALA A 195 -0.29 -22.85 -10.10
CA ALA A 195 -0.12 -21.42 -10.38
C ALA A 195 -1.22 -20.60 -9.69
N SER A 196 -0.81 -19.49 -9.06
CA SER A 196 -1.72 -18.51 -8.47
C SER A 196 -1.07 -17.13 -8.42
N ASP A 197 -1.87 -16.06 -8.32
CA ASP A 197 -1.41 -14.70 -8.08
C ASP A 197 -1.55 -14.26 -6.59
N ALA A 198 -1.88 -15.22 -5.72
CA ALA A 198 -2.18 -15.00 -4.30
C ALA A 198 -0.99 -14.46 -3.46
N ARG A 199 0.22 -14.35 -4.04
CA ARG A 199 1.40 -13.80 -3.36
C ARG A 199 1.49 -12.28 -3.55
N SER A 200 0.58 -11.54 -2.90
CA SER A 200 0.66 -10.09 -2.63
C SER A 200 0.74 -9.11 -3.81
N ASN A 201 0.90 -9.59 -5.05
CA ASN A 201 1.00 -8.79 -6.27
C ASN A 201 -0.10 -9.25 -7.25
N PRO A 202 -1.32 -8.68 -7.17
CA PRO A 202 -2.39 -8.99 -8.10
C PRO A 202 -1.91 -8.91 -9.56
N GLY A 203 -2.24 -9.94 -10.35
CA GLY A 203 -1.82 -10.01 -11.76
C GLY A 203 -0.42 -10.59 -12.02
N GLN A 204 0.30 -11.05 -11.00
CA GLN A 204 1.55 -11.82 -11.17
C GLN A 204 1.38 -13.26 -10.73
N PHE A 205 1.33 -14.19 -11.69
CA PHE A 205 1.18 -15.60 -11.39
C PHE A 205 2.53 -16.28 -11.11
N PHE A 206 2.55 -17.14 -10.11
CA PHE A 206 3.71 -17.94 -9.75
C PHE A 206 3.33 -19.40 -9.54
N TRP A 207 4.18 -20.30 -10.04
CA TRP A 207 4.13 -21.72 -9.71
C TRP A 207 4.51 -21.95 -8.22
N HIS A 208 4.30 -23.16 -7.71
CA HIS A 208 4.56 -23.46 -6.29
C HIS A 208 6.00 -23.14 -5.86
N ASP A 209 6.98 -23.36 -6.74
CA ASP A 209 8.41 -23.13 -6.50
C ASP A 209 8.86 -21.67 -6.70
N GLY A 210 7.91 -20.76 -6.94
CA GLY A 210 8.19 -19.34 -7.14
C GLY A 210 8.63 -18.97 -8.56
N THR A 211 8.68 -19.92 -9.50
CA THR A 211 8.89 -19.58 -10.91
C THR A 211 7.70 -18.76 -11.41
N SER A 212 7.96 -17.62 -12.04
CA SER A 212 6.91 -16.78 -12.61
C SER A 212 6.25 -17.45 -13.82
N LEU A 213 4.92 -17.38 -13.88
CA LEU A 213 4.11 -17.65 -15.06
C LEU A 213 3.74 -16.31 -15.69
N SER A 214 4.44 -15.95 -16.76
CA SER A 214 4.13 -14.73 -17.51
C SER A 214 2.70 -14.77 -18.02
N THR A 215 2.01 -13.64 -17.98
CA THR A 215 0.66 -13.52 -18.50
C THR A 215 0.60 -13.55 -20.02
N ASN A 216 1.72 -13.27 -20.70
CA ASN A 216 1.86 -13.44 -22.16
C ASN A 216 2.31 -14.86 -22.54
N SER A 217 2.28 -15.80 -21.59
CA SER A 217 2.67 -17.18 -21.85
C SER A 217 1.71 -17.83 -22.84
N LEU A 218 2.26 -18.60 -23.79
CA LEU A 218 1.47 -19.40 -24.72
C LEU A 218 0.70 -20.54 -24.04
N LEU A 219 0.92 -20.78 -22.74
CA LEU A 219 0.18 -21.80 -21.98
C LEU A 219 -1.26 -21.38 -21.68
N TRP A 220 -1.54 -20.08 -21.61
CA TRP A 220 -2.89 -19.56 -21.37
C TRP A 220 -3.82 -19.82 -22.56
N SER A 221 -5.10 -19.98 -22.29
CA SER A 221 -6.09 -19.94 -23.36
C SER A 221 -6.19 -18.52 -23.92
N GLU A 222 -6.75 -18.39 -25.11
CA GLU A 222 -7.03 -17.09 -25.68
C GLU A 222 -7.93 -16.28 -24.74
N GLY A 223 -7.51 -15.04 -24.42
CA GLY A 223 -8.20 -14.16 -23.48
C GLY A 223 -7.84 -14.36 -22.00
N GLU A 224 -7.02 -15.36 -21.66
CA GLU A 224 -6.55 -15.62 -20.29
C GLU A 224 -5.13 -15.12 -20.04
N PRO A 225 -4.78 -14.76 -18.78
CA PRO A 225 -5.67 -14.69 -17.62
C PRO A 225 -6.69 -13.54 -17.78
N SER A 226 -7.98 -13.86 -17.66
CA SER A 226 -9.04 -12.88 -17.81
C SER A 226 -9.20 -12.12 -16.48
N ASP A 227 -9.29 -10.80 -16.55
CA ASP A 227 -9.47 -9.92 -15.38
C ASP A 227 -8.22 -9.67 -14.50
N TYR A 228 -7.19 -9.04 -15.09
CA TYR A 228 -6.07 -8.46 -14.36
C TYR A 228 -6.55 -7.47 -13.29
N GLY A 229 -6.30 -7.78 -12.02
CA GLY A 229 -6.34 -6.81 -10.93
C GLY A 229 -7.71 -6.53 -10.28
N GLN A 230 -8.79 -7.22 -10.68
CA GLN A 230 -10.11 -7.10 -10.03
C GLN A 230 -10.41 -8.21 -9.00
N GLY A 231 -9.43 -9.07 -8.70
CA GLY A 231 -9.44 -9.95 -7.52
C GLY A 231 -10.36 -11.16 -7.59
N ASN A 232 -10.93 -11.48 -8.76
CA ASN A 232 -11.85 -12.61 -8.91
C ASN A 232 -11.20 -13.90 -9.47
N GLU A 233 -10.08 -13.86 -10.19
CA GLU A 233 -9.47 -15.06 -10.82
C GLU A 233 -7.99 -15.24 -10.43
N ALA A 234 -7.76 -15.76 -9.23
CA ALA A 234 -6.45 -15.83 -8.60
C ALA A 234 -5.76 -17.21 -8.67
N CYS A 235 -6.47 -18.26 -9.09
CA CYS A 235 -5.99 -19.64 -9.05
C CYS A 235 -6.15 -20.33 -10.41
N VAL A 236 -5.12 -21.08 -10.82
CA VAL A 236 -5.04 -21.66 -12.16
C VAL A 236 -5.59 -23.07 -12.19
N TRP A 237 -6.34 -23.36 -13.23
CA TRP A 237 -6.98 -24.65 -13.48
C TRP A 237 -6.89 -25.03 -14.97
N ILE A 238 -7.26 -26.27 -15.27
CA ILE A 238 -7.48 -26.75 -16.63
C ILE A 238 -8.90 -27.31 -16.79
N ARG A 239 -9.54 -27.01 -17.92
CA ARG A 239 -10.80 -27.65 -18.32
C ARG A 239 -10.51 -28.95 -19.08
N SER A 240 -10.83 -30.09 -18.47
CA SER A 240 -10.61 -31.41 -19.07
C SER A 240 -11.31 -31.63 -20.42
N ASN A 241 -12.47 -31.01 -20.61
CA ASN A 241 -13.27 -31.14 -21.83
C ASN A 241 -12.95 -30.08 -22.91
N ALA A 242 -11.99 -29.18 -22.67
CA ALA A 242 -11.62 -28.10 -23.59
C ALA A 242 -10.16 -28.25 -24.06
N SER A 243 -9.55 -27.16 -24.56
CA SER A 243 -8.14 -27.12 -24.96
C SER A 243 -7.20 -27.41 -23.79
N ASP A 244 -5.98 -27.85 -24.11
CA ASP A 244 -4.89 -28.07 -23.16
C ASP A 244 -4.21 -26.74 -22.78
N LYS A 245 -5.03 -25.81 -22.31
CA LYS A 245 -4.63 -24.45 -21.95
C LYS A 245 -5.02 -24.13 -20.51
N LEU A 246 -4.23 -23.24 -19.92
CA LEU A 246 -4.44 -22.72 -18.58
C LEU A 246 -5.53 -21.65 -18.61
N GLU A 247 -6.30 -21.60 -17.55
CA GLU A 247 -7.33 -20.58 -17.32
C GLU A 247 -7.25 -20.07 -15.87
N GLY A 248 -7.82 -18.89 -15.61
CA GLY A 248 -8.06 -18.39 -14.25
C GLY A 248 -9.39 -18.88 -13.67
N SER A 249 -9.48 -19.00 -12.35
CA SER A 249 -10.76 -19.17 -11.63
C SER A 249 -10.67 -18.67 -10.20
N LYS A 250 -11.84 -18.45 -9.58
CA LYS A 250 -11.96 -18.16 -8.15
C LYS A 250 -11.35 -19.29 -7.33
N CYS A 251 -10.38 -18.98 -6.47
CA CYS A 251 -9.72 -19.97 -5.61
C CYS A 251 -10.71 -20.73 -4.69
N SER A 252 -11.87 -20.14 -4.39
CA SER A 252 -12.96 -20.73 -3.60
C SER A 252 -13.88 -21.67 -4.40
N SER A 253 -13.67 -21.83 -5.71
CA SER A 253 -14.40 -22.80 -6.53
C SER A 253 -14.00 -24.24 -6.15
N TYR A 254 -14.88 -25.20 -6.39
CA TYR A 254 -14.66 -26.60 -6.03
C TYR A 254 -14.33 -27.44 -7.27
N TYR A 255 -13.08 -27.84 -7.41
CA TYR A 255 -12.59 -28.67 -8.52
C TYR A 255 -11.81 -29.89 -8.01
N HIS A 256 -11.51 -30.82 -8.91
CA HIS A 256 -10.54 -31.87 -8.64
C HIS A 256 -9.13 -31.28 -8.65
N TYR A 257 -8.12 -32.06 -8.28
CA TYR A 257 -6.76 -31.55 -8.18
C TYR A 257 -5.72 -32.58 -8.58
N ILE A 258 -4.60 -32.07 -9.07
CA ILE A 258 -3.48 -32.88 -9.55
C ILE A 258 -2.27 -32.53 -8.69
N CYS A 259 -1.72 -33.52 -7.99
CA CYS A 259 -0.45 -33.37 -7.31
C CYS A 259 0.70 -33.88 -8.18
N GLU A 260 1.88 -33.33 -8.00
CA GLU A 260 3.13 -33.71 -8.66
C GLU A 260 4.20 -34.02 -7.60
N LEU A 261 4.99 -35.06 -7.85
CA LEU A 261 6.13 -35.39 -7.02
C LEU A 261 7.23 -34.33 -7.20
N PRO A 262 7.78 -33.75 -6.11
CA PRO A 262 8.84 -32.76 -6.21
C PRO A 262 10.03 -33.30 -7.02
N ALA A 263 10.61 -32.46 -7.88
CA ALA A 263 11.73 -32.87 -8.73
C ALA A 263 12.92 -33.41 -7.92
N ALA A 264 13.18 -32.83 -6.74
CA ALA A 264 14.19 -33.31 -5.80
C ALA A 264 13.96 -34.77 -5.35
N CYS A 265 12.71 -35.25 -5.35
CA CYS A 265 12.34 -36.60 -4.96
C CYS A 265 12.37 -37.61 -6.12
N MET A 266 12.64 -37.19 -7.36
CA MET A 266 12.69 -38.09 -8.52
C MET A 266 13.99 -38.90 -8.61
N SER A 267 15.07 -38.46 -7.96
CA SER A 267 16.41 -39.08 -7.99
C SER A 267 16.71 -40.03 -6.81
N HIS A 268 15.83 -40.10 -5.82
CA HIS A 268 16.00 -40.97 -4.65
C HIS A 268 15.30 -42.32 -4.91
N LYS A 269 16.07 -43.32 -5.33
CA LYS A 269 15.70 -44.73 -5.38
C LYS A 269 16.32 -45.47 -4.21
#